data_AF-A0A2C6A8R2-F1
#
_entry.id   AF-A0A2C6A8R2-F1
#
_cell.length_a   1.000
_cell.length_b   1.000
_cell.length_c   1.000
_cell.angle_alpha   90.00
_cell.angle_beta   90.00
_cell.angle_gamma   90.00
#
_symmetry.space_group_name_H-M   'P 1'
#
loop_
_entity.id
_entity.type
_entity.pdbx_description
1 polymer ?
#
loop_
_entity_poly.entity_id
_entity_poly.type
_entity_poly.pdbx_seq_one_letter_code
_entity_poly.pdbx_strand_id
1 'polypeptide(L)' 'MSKYRVGFLLSNSHSTNAKVIDLVDDWDYTEKEAKEIVNSDDKLNELLGEWLSEVMWAEIKFLKTKKEQKEWVNLNG' A
#
# COMPACT_ATOMS: atom_id res chain seq x y z
N MET A 1 21.95 -8.57 8.31
CA MET A 1 21.12 -8.66 7.09
C MET A 1 19.91 -9.49 7.45
N SER A 2 18.78 -8.82 7.67
CA SER A 2 17.53 -9.49 7.95
C SER A 2 17.06 -10.31 6.73
N LYS A 3 16.28 -11.36 7.01
CA LYS A 3 15.76 -12.31 6.02
C LYS A 3 14.38 -11.87 5.49
N TYR A 4 13.81 -10.81 6.04
CA TYR A 4 12.40 -10.45 5.85
C TYR A 4 12.27 -9.24 4.93
N ARG A 5 12.63 -9.44 3.66
CA ARG A 5 12.53 -8.40 2.63
C ARG A 5 11.23 -8.50 1.85
N VAL A 6 10.57 -7.37 1.66
CA VAL A 6 9.35 -7.26 0.86
C VAL A 6 9.62 -6.32 -0.32
N GLY A 7 9.23 -6.77 -1.51
CA GLY A 7 9.29 -5.97 -2.73
C GLY A 7 7.91 -5.45 -3.10
N PHE A 8 7.78 -4.14 -3.29
CA PHE A 8 6.61 -3.49 -3.81
C PHE A 8 6.81 -3.06 -5.26
N LEU A 9 5.75 -3.18 -6.05
CA LEU A 9 5.71 -2.74 -7.44
C LEU A 9 4.36 -2.08 -7.73
N LEU A 10 4.39 -0.80 -8.10
CA LEU A 10 3.23 -0.04 -8.56
C LEU A 10 3.51 0.43 -9.98
N SER A 11 2.67 0.06 -10.94
CA SER A 11 2.83 0.48 -12.33
C SER A 11 1.52 0.95 -12.93
N ASN A 12 1.59 1.95 -13.80
CA ASN A 12 0.52 2.38 -14.69
C ASN A 12 1.05 2.47 -16.13
N SER A 13 0.26 3.00 -17.07
CA SER A 13 0.66 3.09 -18.49
C SER A 13 1.81 4.08 -18.77
N HIS A 14 2.20 4.91 -17.80
CA HIS A 14 3.18 5.98 -17.99
C HIS A 14 4.39 5.91 -17.03
N SER A 15 4.30 5.13 -15.95
CA SER A 15 5.30 5.08 -14.88
C SER A 15 5.27 3.77 -14.10
N THR A 16 6.43 3.41 -13.55
CA THR A 16 6.60 2.27 -12.65
C THR A 16 7.43 2.73 -11.43
N ASN A 17 6.91 2.46 -10.23
CA ASN A 17 7.60 2.65 -8.96
C ASN A 17 7.85 1.28 -8.33
N ALA A 18 9.06 1.04 -7.85
CA ALA A 18 9.42 -0.16 -7.12
C ALA A 18 10.22 0.20 -5.87
N LYS A 19 9.96 -0.48 -4.76
CA LYS A 19 10.67 -0.32 -3.49
C LYS A 19 10.91 -1.71 -2.91
N VAL A 20 12.13 -2.00 -2.49
CA VAL A 20 12.41 -3.18 -1.66
C VAL A 20 12.74 -2.66 -0.28
N ILE A 21 12.10 -3.21 0.73
CA ILE A 21 12.35 -2.87 2.12
C ILE A 21 12.79 -4.12 2.88
N ASP A 22 13.65 -3.93 3.86
CA ASP A 22 13.84 -4.86 4.95
C ASP A 22 12.90 -4.49 6.10
N LEU A 23 11.98 -5.37 6.47
CA LEU A 23 10.97 -5.07 7.50
C LEU A 23 11.63 -4.71 8.84
N VAL A 24 12.76 -5.32 9.17
CA VAL A 24 13.44 -5.09 10.45
C VAL A 24 14.32 -3.86 10.38
N ASP A 25 15.18 -3.80 9.36
CA ASP A 25 16.23 -2.77 9.29
C ASP A 25 15.70 -1.42 8.76
N ASP A 26 14.70 -1.42 7.87
CA ASP A 26 14.18 -0.18 7.26
C ASP A 26 12.90 0.33 7.93
N TRP A 27 12.03 -0.58 8.41
CA TRP A 27 10.69 -0.27 8.94
C TRP A 27 10.52 -0.63 10.42
N ASP A 28 11.62 -0.95 11.12
CA ASP A 28 11.70 -1.17 12.57
C ASP A 28 10.75 -2.24 13.15
N TYR A 29 10.27 -3.19 12.34
CA TYR A 29 9.54 -4.34 12.86
C TYR A 29 10.46 -5.28 13.64
N THR A 30 9.92 -5.93 14.67
CA THR A 30 10.64 -7.04 15.30
C THR A 30 10.73 -8.24 14.34
N GLU A 31 11.74 -9.10 14.50
CA GLU A 31 11.84 -10.34 13.69
C GLU A 31 10.59 -11.21 13.77
N LYS A 32 9.88 -11.18 14.91
CA LYS A 32 8.64 -11.93 15.10
C LYS A 32 7.52 -11.35 14.22
N GLU A 33 7.32 -10.03 14.26
CA GLU A 33 6.31 -9.35 13.44
C GLU A 33 6.63 -9.52 11.95
N ALA A 34 7.88 -9.29 11.56
CA ALA A 34 8.34 -9.45 10.20
C ALA A 34 8.08 -10.88 9.69
N LYS A 35 8.32 -11.90 10.52
CA LYS A 35 7.99 -13.29 10.19
C LYS A 35 6.48 -13.52 10.03
N GLU A 36 5.65 -12.91 10.87
CA GLU A 36 4.20 -13.05 10.74
C GLU A 36 3.68 -12.36 9.47
N ILE A 37 4.23 -11.19 9.11
CA ILE A 37 3.86 -10.43 7.91
C ILE A 37 4.17 -11.24 6.65
N VAL A 38 5.40 -11.74 6.47
CA VAL A 38 5.78 -12.46 5.25
C VAL A 38 5.06 -13.81 5.07
N ASN A 39 4.37 -14.30 6.10
CA ASN A 39 3.58 -15.53 6.06
C ASN A 39 2.06 -15.27 6.03
N SER A 40 1.62 -14.03 5.81
CA SER A 40 0.19 -13.66 5.79
C SER A 40 -0.10 -12.69 4.64
N ASP A 41 -0.89 -13.15 3.67
CA ASP A 41 -1.33 -12.32 2.55
C ASP A 41 -2.12 -11.08 3.00
N ASP A 42 -2.94 -11.21 4.04
CA ASP A 42 -3.70 -10.10 4.61
C ASP A 42 -2.76 -9.01 5.15
N LYS A 43 -1.72 -9.40 5.90
CA LYS A 43 -0.71 -8.45 6.41
C LYS A 43 0.14 -7.84 5.29
N LEU A 44 0.45 -8.60 4.24
CA LEU A 44 1.13 -8.07 3.05
C LEU A 44 0.27 -7.04 2.31
N ASN A 45 -1.05 -7.23 2.26
CA ASN A 45 -1.98 -6.25 1.69
C ASN A 45 -2.11 -4.98 2.55
N GLU A 46 -2.11 -5.11 3.88
CA GLU A 46 -2.05 -3.96 4.80
C GLU A 46 -0.77 -3.15 4.57
N LEU A 47 0.38 -3.83 4.51
CA LEU A 47 1.68 -3.23 4.26
C LEU A 47 1.77 -2.54 2.88
N LEU A 48 1.13 -3.13 1.86
CA LEU A 48 0.99 -2.48 0.54
C LEU A 48 0.20 -1.18 0.67
N GLY A 49 -0.89 -1.16 1.46
CA GLY A 49 -1.67 0.05 1.73
C GLY A 49 -0.84 1.15 2.37
N GLU A 50 0.00 0.81 3.36
CA GLU A 50 0.94 1.75 3.98
C GLU A 50 1.91 2.33 2.95
N TRP A 51 2.57 1.50 2.15
CA TRP A 51 3.48 1.98 1.10
C TRP A 51 2.76 2.85 0.05
N LEU A 52 1.55 2.45 -0.37
CA LEU A 52 0.76 3.23 -1.33
C LEU A 52 0.48 4.64 -0.81
N SER A 53 0.19 4.80 0.49
CA SER A 53 -0.03 6.11 1.10
C SER A 53 1.20 7.03 1.07
N GLU A 54 2.42 6.46 1.02
CA GLU A 54 3.66 7.24 0.85
C GLU A 54 3.86 7.72 -0.59
N VAL A 55 3.50 6.89 -1.58
CA VAL A 55 3.82 7.14 -3.00
C VAL A 55 2.68 7.78 -3.79
N MET A 56 1.44 7.68 -3.31
CA MET A 56 0.28 8.27 -3.96
C MET A 56 -0.80 8.64 -2.94
N TRP A 57 -1.48 9.75 -3.22
CA TRP A 57 -2.71 10.07 -2.51
C TRP A 57 -3.86 9.23 -3.08
N ALA A 58 -4.51 8.43 -2.22
CA ALA A 58 -5.67 7.63 -2.55
C ALA A 58 -6.75 7.86 -1.48
N GLU A 59 -8.01 7.99 -1.91
CA GLU A 59 -9.16 8.14 -1.01
C GLU A 59 -10.22 7.08 -1.34
N ILE A 60 -10.80 6.48 -0.30
CA ILE A 60 -11.96 5.59 -0.39
C ILE A 60 -13.12 6.24 0.36
N LYS A 61 -14.27 6.38 -0.29
CA LYS A 61 -15.48 6.95 0.30
C LYS A 61 -16.72 6.12 -0.05
N PHE A 62 -17.52 5.81 0.96
CA PHE A 62 -18.85 5.23 0.74
C PHE A 62 -19.85 6.31 0.31
N LEU A 63 -20.47 6.13 -0.86
CA LEU A 63 -21.37 7.10 -1.47
C LEU A 63 -22.82 6.62 -1.33
N LYS A 64 -23.60 7.28 -0.47
CA LYS A 64 -24.98 6.87 -0.13
C LYS A 64 -25.98 7.26 -1.20
N THR A 65 -25.72 8.36 -1.92
CA THR A 65 -26.67 8.98 -2.83
C THR A 65 -26.13 9.05 -4.25
N LYS A 66 -27.04 9.09 -5.24
CA LYS A 66 -26.67 9.33 -6.65
C LYS A 66 -25.98 10.68 -6.85
N LYS A 67 -26.29 11.68 -6.02
CA LYS A 67 -25.64 13.00 -6.05
C LYS A 67 -24.17 12.87 -5.67
N GLU A 68 -23.87 12.20 -4.55
CA GLU A 68 -22.48 11.95 -4.11
C GLU A 68 -21.69 11.14 -5.14
N GLN A 69 -22.31 10.14 -5.79
CA GLN A 69 -21.69 9.38 -6.88
C GLN A 69 -21.31 10.28 -8.06
N LYS A 70 -22.20 11.19 -8.47
CA LYS A 70 -21.95 12.12 -9.56
C LYS A 70 -20.85 13.13 -9.22
N GLU A 71 -20.85 13.65 -8.00
CA GLU A 71 -19.81 14.56 -7.51
C GLU A 71 -18.45 13.87 -7.45
N TRP A 72 -18.39 12.62 -6.98
CA TRP A 72 -17.15 11.84 -6.86
C TRP A 72 -16.44 11.62 -8.19
N VAL A 73 -17.19 11.25 -9.24
CA VAL A 73 -16.61 11.02 -10.58
C VAL A 73 -16.09 12.33 -11.21
N ASN A 74 -16.64 13.47 -10.80
CA ASN A 74 -16.26 14.79 -11.32
C ASN A 74 -15.17 15.49 -10.48
N LEU A 75 -14.60 14.83 -9.45
CA LEU A 75 -13.51 15.41 -8.65
C LEU A 75 -12.24 15.69 -9.46
N ASN A 76 -12.09 15.06 -10.64
CA ASN A 76 -10.94 15.22 -11.53
C ASN A 76 -11.25 16.01 -12.83
N GLY A 77 -12.38 16.74 -12.90
CA GLY A 77 -12.75 17.57 -14.06
C GLY A 77 -14.23 17.84 -14.19
#